data_AF-A0A9Q9SKB9-F1
#
_entry.id   AF-A0A9Q9SKB9-F1
#
_cell.length_a   1.000
_cell.length_b   1.000
_cell.length_c   1.000
_cell.angle_alpha   90.00
_cell.angle_beta   90.00
_cell.angle_gamma   90.00
#
_symmetry.space_group_name_H-M   'P 1'
#
loop_
_entity.id
_entity.type
_entity.pdbx_description
1 polymer ?
#
loop_
_entity_poly.entity_id
_entity_poly.type
_entity_poly.pdbx_seq_one_letter_code
_entity_poly.pdbx_strand_id
1 'polypeptide(L)'
;MTETTSPAAQPVDDWLHRVPNDLSTSRHGASRILVIGSCFSELLTPYAAFAFDGATVDYVPYNFAGQLPPSPPHPVEAYAFQLIVLPMRTVAPETMTARLNYQNPQRYVETFNESRQRLLQLLGGALSYNDSHQILTFVANFLVPQQNAMGRMLPRYDLRNPVFYTEKLNELIAGEVSARQNTYTIDIDAISSTIGKKYIQDDSIWVHAHGTFVFDFDYPLDSQRIEPPAQYSQQYEIKTNQFCAAVWHELRAMYTSAKQIDSVKLVIVDLDDTLWRGVIAEEGIRFNAIEGYPLGVIEALQFLKRRGILLAIASKNDEQRIRELWSTEGFVGGVISMSDFASIKINWKPKVENIQDILAETNLLPRNVVFIDDNPAERAAVAEAFPDMRVLGGDVYRLRRVLLWSGETQVAHVTDESGRRTEMIQAQIEREHARSKMSREAFLQSLQVKVTAHRVTNTNDARFTRAFELVNKSNQFNTTGRRWSFDECARAFDAGTVMVVAHVIDKYTDYGLVAVAIVHHERIEQYVMSCRVFGLGVEQSLLASITAAIHAHSDAVGDVVETPANALGRAVYSTCGFTEAVPGTWVLSRQQRLAAPRHVTFSVAGPTAV
;
A
#
# COMPACT_ATOMS: atom_id res chain seq x y z
N MET A 1 33.99 -34.13 -15.41
CA MET A 1 33.11 -32.97 -15.17
C MET A 1 31.93 -33.09 -16.12
N THR A 2 30.88 -33.76 -15.67
CA THR A 2 29.61 -33.83 -16.39
C THR A 2 28.87 -32.53 -16.13
N GLU A 3 28.81 -31.66 -17.14
CA GLU A 3 27.95 -30.47 -17.13
C GLU A 3 26.50 -30.94 -17.00
N THR A 4 25.97 -30.89 -15.79
CA THR A 4 24.53 -30.83 -15.57
C THR A 4 24.07 -29.49 -16.12
N THR A 5 23.62 -29.50 -17.36
CA THR A 5 22.92 -28.37 -17.97
C THR A 5 21.64 -28.15 -17.18
N SER A 6 21.65 -27.11 -16.34
CA SER A 6 20.43 -26.60 -15.71
C SER A 6 19.43 -26.27 -16.83
N PRO A 7 18.16 -26.69 -16.74
CA PRO A 7 17.18 -26.40 -17.79
C PRO A 7 17.13 -24.90 -18.04
N ALA A 8 17.25 -24.49 -19.31
CA ALA A 8 17.23 -23.09 -19.70
C ALA A 8 15.94 -22.44 -19.18
N ALA A 9 16.08 -21.51 -18.24
CA ALA A 9 14.94 -20.76 -17.72
C ALA A 9 14.26 -20.02 -18.88
N GLN A 10 12.95 -20.20 -19.03
CA GLN A 10 12.18 -19.46 -20.03
C GLN A 10 12.31 -17.95 -19.77
N PRO A 11 12.47 -17.11 -20.82
CA PRO A 11 12.47 -15.67 -20.65
C PRO A 11 11.15 -15.23 -20.02
N VAL A 12 11.24 -14.46 -18.94
CA VAL A 12 10.08 -13.88 -18.24
C VAL A 12 9.56 -12.70 -19.07
N ASP A 13 8.25 -12.62 -19.28
CA ASP A 13 7.64 -11.48 -19.97
C ASP A 13 8.05 -10.14 -19.33
N ASP A 14 8.27 -9.11 -20.16
CA ASP A 14 8.78 -7.80 -19.71
C ASP A 14 7.89 -7.16 -18.62
N TRP A 15 6.58 -7.40 -18.64
CA TRP A 15 5.67 -6.91 -17.58
C TRP A 15 5.79 -7.71 -16.28
N LEU A 16 6.02 -9.03 -16.33
CA LEU A 16 6.27 -9.86 -15.14
C LEU A 16 7.65 -9.56 -14.52
N HIS A 17 8.60 -9.10 -15.32
CA HIS A 17 9.85 -8.55 -14.81
C HIS A 17 9.61 -7.31 -13.94
N ARG A 18 8.72 -6.40 -14.35
CA ARG A 18 8.43 -5.19 -13.58
C ARG A 18 7.53 -5.47 -12.39
N VAL A 19 6.50 -6.27 -12.60
CA VAL A 19 5.43 -6.54 -11.63
C VAL A 19 5.22 -8.05 -11.51
N PRO A 20 5.99 -8.72 -10.64
CA PRO A 20 5.83 -10.15 -10.40
C PRO A 20 4.42 -10.48 -9.91
N ASN A 21 3.97 -11.69 -10.22
CA ASN A 21 2.67 -12.23 -9.80
C ASN A 21 2.80 -13.50 -8.96
N ASP A 22 4.03 -13.86 -8.55
CA ASP A 22 4.35 -15.06 -7.77
C ASP A 22 3.58 -15.12 -6.43
N LEU A 23 3.08 -13.98 -5.92
CA LEU A 23 2.32 -13.88 -4.68
C LEU A 23 0.80 -13.74 -4.90
N SER A 24 0.33 -13.60 -6.13
CA SER A 24 -1.10 -13.42 -6.43
C SER A 24 -1.86 -14.74 -6.22
N THR A 25 -2.87 -14.74 -5.33
CA THR A 25 -3.66 -15.94 -4.98
C THR A 25 -5.13 -15.85 -5.42
N SER A 26 -5.66 -14.63 -5.57
CA SER A 26 -7.04 -14.39 -6.00
C SER A 26 -7.10 -13.94 -7.46
N ARG A 27 -8.19 -14.28 -8.17
CA ARG A 27 -8.52 -13.59 -9.43
C ARG A 27 -8.97 -12.16 -9.11
N HIS A 28 -8.12 -11.18 -9.44
CA HIS A 28 -8.41 -9.78 -9.19
C HIS A 28 -9.42 -9.26 -10.22
N GLY A 29 -10.51 -8.64 -9.78
CA GLY A 29 -11.51 -8.04 -10.67
C GLY A 29 -11.83 -6.61 -10.27
N ALA A 30 -11.37 -5.65 -11.07
CA ALA A 30 -12.05 -4.37 -11.20
C ALA A 30 -13.18 -4.59 -12.22
N SER A 31 -14.45 -4.44 -11.83
CA SER A 31 -15.58 -4.66 -12.75
C SER A 31 -15.70 -3.55 -13.80
N ARG A 32 -15.37 -2.32 -13.40
CA ARG A 32 -15.44 -1.14 -14.27
C ARG A 32 -14.34 -0.14 -13.96
N ILE A 33 -13.73 0.39 -15.01
CA ILE A 33 -12.60 1.34 -14.96
C ILE A 33 -12.96 2.54 -15.82
N LEU A 34 -12.68 3.75 -15.33
CA LEU A 34 -12.84 4.98 -16.10
C LEU A 34 -11.47 5.43 -16.64
N VAL A 35 -11.37 5.72 -17.93
CA VAL A 35 -10.17 6.31 -18.54
C VAL A 35 -10.51 7.70 -19.05
N ILE A 36 -9.76 8.71 -18.58
CA ILE A 36 -9.92 10.12 -18.96
C ILE A 36 -8.64 10.56 -19.65
N GLY A 37 -8.73 10.99 -20.90
CA GLY A 37 -7.53 11.46 -21.60
C GLY A 37 -7.69 11.65 -23.09
N SER A 38 -6.57 11.75 -23.80
CA SER A 38 -6.55 11.95 -25.25
C SER A 38 -6.69 10.65 -26.05
N CYS A 39 -6.64 10.73 -27.38
CA CYS A 39 -6.59 9.57 -28.28
C CYS A 39 -5.49 8.56 -27.90
N PHE A 40 -4.40 8.99 -27.28
CA PHE A 40 -3.37 8.09 -26.73
C PHE A 40 -3.95 7.13 -25.68
N SER A 41 -4.76 7.64 -24.76
CA SER A 41 -5.37 6.84 -23.70
C SER A 41 -6.50 5.94 -24.20
N GLU A 42 -7.16 6.32 -25.29
CA GLU A 42 -8.14 5.46 -25.98
C GLU A 42 -7.47 4.17 -26.48
N LEU A 43 -6.27 4.27 -27.07
CA LEU A 43 -5.49 3.11 -27.53
C LEU A 43 -5.04 2.19 -26.39
N LEU A 44 -4.92 2.69 -25.15
CA LEU A 44 -4.61 1.86 -24.00
C LEU A 44 -5.81 1.00 -23.57
N THR A 45 -7.04 1.46 -23.78
CA THR A 45 -8.25 0.82 -23.21
C THR A 45 -8.41 -0.67 -23.52
N PRO A 46 -8.12 -1.20 -24.73
CA PRO A 46 -8.30 -2.62 -25.02
C PRO A 46 -7.35 -3.51 -24.21
N TYR A 47 -6.22 -2.97 -23.75
CA TYR A 47 -5.21 -3.73 -23.02
C TYR A 47 -5.57 -3.94 -21.54
N ALA A 48 -6.63 -3.30 -21.03
CA ALA A 48 -7.11 -3.53 -19.67
C ALA A 48 -7.43 -5.01 -19.41
N ALA A 49 -7.93 -5.72 -20.43
CA ALA A 49 -8.27 -7.13 -20.36
C ALA A 49 -7.06 -8.05 -20.05
N PHE A 50 -5.82 -7.61 -20.33
CA PHE A 50 -4.62 -8.38 -19.98
C PHE A 50 -4.34 -8.40 -18.48
N ALA A 51 -4.81 -7.39 -17.74
CA ALA A 51 -4.56 -7.26 -16.31
C ALA A 51 -5.83 -7.41 -15.44
N PHE A 52 -7.01 -7.12 -15.99
CA PHE A 52 -8.29 -7.19 -15.30
C PHE A 52 -9.29 -8.02 -16.11
N ASP A 53 -9.39 -9.30 -15.76
CA ASP A 53 -10.29 -10.27 -16.43
C ASP A 53 -11.76 -9.83 -16.30
N GLY A 54 -12.45 -9.68 -17.44
CA GLY A 54 -13.86 -9.27 -17.51
C GLY A 54 -14.15 -7.79 -17.17
N ALA A 55 -13.14 -6.93 -17.06
CA ALA A 55 -13.34 -5.51 -16.78
C ALA A 55 -13.98 -4.76 -17.96
N THR A 56 -14.91 -3.86 -17.65
CA THR A 56 -15.43 -2.87 -18.60
C THR A 56 -14.67 -1.57 -18.47
N VAL A 57 -14.29 -0.95 -19.59
CA VAL A 57 -13.58 0.34 -19.60
C VAL A 57 -14.47 1.39 -20.25
N ASP A 58 -14.83 2.42 -19.49
CA ASP A 58 -15.45 3.62 -20.05
C ASP A 58 -14.37 4.65 -20.38
N TYR A 59 -14.50 5.28 -21.55
CA TYR A 59 -13.55 6.29 -22.01
C TYR A 59 -14.22 7.66 -22.12
N VAL A 60 -13.59 8.68 -21.51
CA VAL A 60 -14.01 10.08 -21.61
C VAL A 60 -12.90 10.87 -22.30
N PRO A 61 -13.13 11.38 -23.52
CA PRO A 61 -12.13 12.17 -24.23
C PRO A 61 -11.87 13.51 -23.52
N TYR A 62 -10.60 13.81 -23.26
CA TYR A 62 -10.15 14.99 -22.54
C TYR A 62 -8.90 15.58 -23.22
N ASN A 63 -9.14 16.35 -24.28
CA ASN A 63 -8.08 16.89 -25.15
C ASN A 63 -7.70 18.35 -24.83
N PHE A 64 -8.59 19.13 -24.20
CA PHE A 64 -8.40 20.55 -23.95
C PHE A 64 -8.70 20.87 -22.48
N ALA A 65 -8.36 22.08 -22.04
CA ALA A 65 -8.69 22.59 -20.70
C ALA A 65 -10.20 22.89 -20.51
N GLY A 66 -11.06 22.01 -21.03
CA GLY A 66 -12.49 22.02 -20.78
C GLY A 66 -12.81 21.33 -19.47
N GLN A 67 -13.99 21.58 -18.92
CA GLN A 67 -14.47 20.83 -17.76
C GLN A 67 -14.89 19.43 -18.21
N LEU A 68 -14.59 18.42 -17.39
CA LEU A 68 -15.24 17.11 -17.53
C LEU A 68 -16.76 17.29 -17.48
N PRO A 69 -17.54 16.35 -18.05
CA PRO A 69 -18.97 16.31 -17.81
C PRO A 69 -19.28 16.44 -16.30
N PRO A 70 -20.43 17.01 -15.90
CA PRO A 70 -20.76 17.16 -14.48
C PRO A 70 -20.81 15.84 -13.70
N SER A 71 -20.95 14.71 -14.40
CA SER A 71 -20.95 13.38 -13.82
C SER A 71 -20.34 12.38 -14.81
N PRO A 72 -19.66 11.32 -14.33
CA PRO A 72 -19.15 10.27 -15.19
C PRO A 72 -20.29 9.47 -15.86
N PRO A 73 -19.99 8.64 -16.88
CA PRO A 73 -20.99 7.85 -17.60
C PRO A 73 -21.88 6.95 -16.71
N HIS A 74 -21.35 6.53 -15.56
CA HIS A 74 -22.05 5.81 -14.51
C HIS A 74 -21.81 6.47 -13.15
N PRO A 75 -22.60 6.13 -12.11
CA PRO A 75 -22.34 6.59 -10.75
C PRO A 75 -20.91 6.26 -10.31
N VAL A 76 -20.27 7.15 -9.54
CA VAL A 76 -18.85 7.05 -9.18
C VAL A 76 -18.54 5.74 -8.44
N GLU A 77 -19.46 5.29 -7.61
CA GLU A 77 -19.40 4.04 -6.85
C GLU A 77 -19.35 2.78 -7.74
N ALA A 78 -19.73 2.88 -9.02
CA ALA A 78 -19.63 1.77 -9.96
C ALA A 78 -18.18 1.52 -10.43
N TYR A 79 -17.29 2.51 -10.31
CA TYR A 79 -15.92 2.43 -10.79
C TYR A 79 -14.96 1.94 -9.69
N ALA A 80 -14.11 0.97 -10.04
CA ALA A 80 -13.05 0.51 -9.16
C ALA A 80 -11.96 1.58 -8.96
N PHE A 81 -11.62 2.26 -10.05
CA PHE A 81 -10.70 3.40 -10.11
C PHE A 81 -10.87 4.16 -11.44
N GLN A 82 -10.24 5.33 -11.53
CA GLN A 82 -10.05 6.06 -12.78
C GLN A 82 -8.56 6.23 -13.14
N LEU A 83 -8.24 6.22 -14.43
CA LEU A 83 -6.93 6.51 -14.99
C LEU A 83 -6.99 7.83 -15.76
N ILE A 84 -6.17 8.79 -15.39
CA ILE A 84 -6.02 10.08 -16.06
C ILE A 84 -4.73 10.08 -16.87
N VAL A 85 -4.85 10.43 -18.15
CA VAL A 85 -3.71 10.53 -19.07
C VAL A 85 -3.81 11.84 -19.85
N LEU A 86 -3.01 12.81 -19.44
CA LEU A 86 -3.10 14.16 -20.00
C LEU A 86 -2.44 14.22 -21.40
N PRO A 87 -3.00 14.98 -22.35
CA PRO A 87 -2.32 15.31 -23.61
C PRO A 87 -1.17 16.30 -23.40
N MET A 88 0.07 15.85 -23.53
CA MET A 88 1.25 16.73 -23.43
C MET A 88 1.18 17.90 -24.44
N ARG A 89 0.67 17.68 -25.65
CA ARG A 89 0.44 18.71 -26.69
C ARG A 89 -0.46 19.87 -26.27
N THR A 90 -1.30 19.69 -25.27
CA THR A 90 -2.16 20.77 -24.73
C THR A 90 -1.44 21.54 -23.63
N VAL A 91 -0.50 20.88 -22.95
CA VAL A 91 0.34 21.47 -21.91
C VAL A 91 1.51 22.25 -22.51
N ALA A 92 2.32 21.59 -23.34
CA ALA A 92 3.57 22.11 -23.88
C ALA A 92 3.81 21.61 -25.32
N PRO A 93 3.01 22.06 -26.32
CA PRO A 93 3.29 21.75 -27.71
C PRO A 93 4.65 22.32 -28.13
N GLU A 94 5.37 21.62 -29.00
CA GLU A 94 6.72 21.98 -29.44
C GLU A 94 6.78 23.35 -30.10
N THR A 95 5.67 23.78 -30.70
CA THR A 95 5.53 25.12 -31.29
C THR A 95 5.77 26.25 -30.29
N MET A 96 5.62 26.01 -28.98
CA MET A 96 5.93 26.98 -27.93
C MET A 96 7.43 27.26 -27.80
N THR A 97 8.28 26.25 -28.03
CA THR A 97 9.74 26.37 -27.88
C THR A 97 10.47 26.47 -29.21
N ALA A 98 9.87 25.97 -30.30
CA ALA A 98 10.50 25.86 -31.63
C ALA A 98 10.97 27.20 -32.22
N ARG A 99 10.36 28.33 -31.84
CA ARG A 99 10.70 29.67 -32.34
C ARG A 99 11.47 30.54 -31.34
N LEU A 100 11.79 30.00 -30.16
CA LEU A 100 12.50 30.77 -29.15
C LEU A 100 13.95 31.00 -29.56
N ASN A 101 14.46 32.19 -29.26
CA ASN A 101 15.89 32.46 -29.43
C ASN A 101 16.67 31.65 -28.39
N TYR A 102 17.45 30.68 -28.88
CA TYR A 102 18.27 29.78 -28.07
C TYR A 102 19.28 30.50 -27.13
N GLN A 103 19.72 31.70 -27.49
CA GLN A 103 20.62 32.54 -26.68
C GLN A 103 19.91 33.25 -25.52
N ASN A 104 18.57 33.16 -25.44
CA ASN A 104 17.77 33.79 -24.39
C ASN A 104 17.13 32.71 -23.48
N PRO A 105 17.87 32.15 -22.50
CA PRO A 105 17.35 31.12 -21.61
C PRO A 105 16.16 31.57 -20.77
N GLN A 106 16.04 32.88 -20.49
CA GLN A 106 14.91 33.43 -19.73
C GLN A 106 13.57 33.21 -20.44
N ARG A 107 13.54 33.27 -21.78
CA ARG A 107 12.32 32.96 -22.55
C ARG A 107 11.85 31.51 -22.34
N TYR A 108 12.77 30.57 -22.21
CA TYR A 108 12.41 29.16 -21.95
C TYR A 108 11.84 28.98 -20.53
N VAL A 109 12.33 29.75 -19.55
CA VAL A 109 11.75 29.80 -18.20
C VAL A 109 10.32 30.36 -18.24
N GLU A 110 10.11 31.46 -18.96
CA GLU A 110 8.77 32.06 -19.15
C GLU A 110 7.81 31.07 -19.81
N THR A 111 8.24 30.42 -20.90
CA THR A 111 7.47 29.39 -21.61
C THR A 111 7.18 28.18 -20.72
N PHE A 112 8.14 27.75 -19.89
CA PHE A 112 7.90 26.69 -18.90
C PHE A 112 6.85 27.08 -17.87
N ASN A 113 6.87 28.33 -17.38
CA ASN A 113 5.86 28.82 -16.45
C ASN A 113 4.47 28.84 -17.10
N GLU A 114 4.36 29.18 -18.38
CA GLU A 114 3.11 29.08 -19.13
C GLU A 114 2.61 27.62 -19.21
N SER A 115 3.48 26.68 -19.58
CA SER A 115 3.16 25.25 -19.60
C SER A 115 2.75 24.73 -18.22
N ARG A 116 3.40 25.20 -17.15
CA ARG A 116 3.00 24.91 -15.77
C ARG A 116 1.56 25.36 -15.49
N GLN A 117 1.18 26.58 -15.85
CA GLN A 117 -0.20 27.05 -15.63
C GLN A 117 -1.21 26.21 -16.42
N ARG A 118 -0.89 25.90 -17.69
CA ARG A 118 -1.72 25.02 -18.53
C ARG A 118 -1.87 23.63 -17.92
N LEU A 119 -0.77 23.04 -17.43
CA LEU A 119 -0.76 21.74 -16.76
C LEU A 119 -1.67 21.76 -15.52
N LEU A 120 -1.51 22.74 -14.64
CA LEU A 120 -2.30 22.85 -13.41
C LEU A 120 -3.80 22.99 -13.71
N GLN A 121 -4.15 23.83 -14.69
CA GLN A 121 -5.55 23.99 -15.11
C GLN A 121 -6.11 22.67 -15.66
N LEU A 122 -5.36 22.00 -16.55
CA LEU A 122 -5.80 20.77 -17.19
C LEU A 122 -5.95 19.62 -16.19
N LEU A 123 -4.96 19.46 -15.31
CA LEU A 123 -4.93 18.43 -14.27
C LEU A 123 -6.05 18.65 -13.25
N GLY A 124 -6.27 19.89 -12.81
CA GLY A 124 -7.37 20.23 -11.90
C GLY A 124 -8.75 19.88 -12.47
N GLY A 125 -8.98 20.16 -13.75
CA GLY A 125 -10.23 19.77 -14.42
C GLY A 125 -10.40 18.25 -14.53
N ALA A 126 -9.32 17.52 -14.86
CA ALA A 126 -9.33 16.06 -14.98
C ALA A 126 -9.56 15.36 -13.63
N LEU A 127 -9.14 15.98 -12.53
CA LEU A 127 -9.27 15.46 -11.17
C LEU A 127 -10.61 15.80 -10.50
N SER A 128 -11.50 16.56 -11.16
CA SER A 128 -12.75 17.01 -10.56
C SER A 128 -13.62 15.91 -9.94
N TYR A 129 -13.66 14.70 -10.54
CA TYR A 129 -14.35 13.55 -9.94
C TYR A 129 -13.66 13.02 -8.68
N ASN A 130 -12.32 13.01 -8.62
CA ASN A 130 -11.60 12.67 -7.39
C ASN A 130 -11.80 13.75 -6.32
N ASP A 131 -11.67 15.03 -6.68
CA ASP A 131 -11.84 16.14 -5.75
C ASP A 131 -13.24 16.10 -5.11
N SER A 132 -14.28 15.73 -5.88
CA SER A 132 -15.68 15.72 -5.43
C SER A 132 -16.13 14.42 -4.76
N HIS A 133 -15.54 13.27 -5.10
CA HIS A 133 -16.04 11.95 -4.68
C HIS A 133 -14.97 10.99 -4.16
N GLN A 134 -13.70 11.41 -4.15
CA GLN A 134 -12.56 10.62 -3.68
C GLN A 134 -12.44 9.26 -4.38
N ILE A 135 -12.79 9.15 -5.65
CA ILE A 135 -12.54 7.95 -6.47
C ILE A 135 -11.03 7.66 -6.54
N LEU A 136 -10.65 6.39 -6.41
CA LEU A 136 -9.24 5.98 -6.55
C LEU A 136 -8.74 6.38 -7.93
N THR A 137 -7.69 7.20 -7.97
CA THR A 137 -7.22 7.83 -9.20
C THR A 137 -5.75 7.52 -9.44
N PHE A 138 -5.45 7.07 -10.66
CA PHE A 138 -4.08 6.97 -11.15
C PHE A 138 -3.85 8.02 -12.22
N VAL A 139 -2.76 8.79 -12.12
CA VAL A 139 -2.41 9.83 -13.10
C VAL A 139 -1.11 9.45 -13.79
N ALA A 140 -1.14 9.29 -15.11
CA ALA A 140 0.05 9.01 -15.89
C ALA A 140 0.91 10.27 -16.04
N ASN A 141 2.22 10.10 -15.86
CA ASN A 141 3.19 11.12 -16.24
C ASN A 141 3.44 11.11 -17.77
N PHE A 142 4.31 11.99 -18.26
CA PHE A 142 4.67 12.06 -19.67
C PHE A 142 5.90 11.19 -19.98
N LEU A 143 5.92 10.60 -21.18
CA LEU A 143 7.12 9.98 -21.72
C LEU A 143 8.19 11.04 -22.00
N VAL A 144 9.38 10.84 -21.45
CA VAL A 144 10.52 11.73 -21.57
C VAL A 144 11.30 11.41 -22.85
N PRO A 145 11.59 12.41 -23.70
CA PRO A 145 12.35 12.22 -24.93
C PRO A 145 13.68 11.48 -24.71
N GLN A 146 14.09 10.67 -25.68
CA GLN A 146 15.25 9.79 -25.54
C GLN A 146 16.60 10.50 -25.62
N GLN A 147 16.67 11.63 -26.31
CA GLN A 147 17.92 12.35 -26.54
C GLN A 147 17.76 13.87 -26.38
N ASN A 148 18.84 14.51 -25.94
CA ASN A 148 18.93 15.97 -25.91
C ASN A 148 19.08 16.52 -27.33
N ALA A 149 17.98 17.02 -27.89
CA ALA A 149 17.95 17.64 -29.21
C ALA A 149 18.78 18.93 -29.32
N MET A 150 19.16 19.57 -28.20
CA MET A 150 20.04 20.74 -28.26
C MET A 150 21.46 20.37 -28.72
N GLY A 151 21.93 19.17 -28.36
CA GLY A 151 23.27 18.67 -28.66
C GLY A 151 23.96 18.06 -27.44
N ARG A 152 24.84 17.08 -27.69
CA ARG A 152 25.47 16.24 -26.65
C ARG A 152 26.39 16.98 -25.68
N MET A 153 26.95 18.11 -26.09
CA MET A 153 27.87 18.92 -25.28
C MET A 153 27.18 20.02 -24.48
N LEU A 154 25.88 20.18 -24.65
CA LEU A 154 25.12 21.24 -24.01
C LEU A 154 24.58 20.79 -22.64
N PRO A 155 24.34 21.72 -21.71
CA PRO A 155 23.95 21.37 -20.35
C PRO A 155 22.70 20.47 -20.31
N ARG A 156 22.79 19.37 -19.55
CA ARG A 156 21.70 18.40 -19.41
C ARG A 156 20.49 18.97 -18.67
N TYR A 157 20.72 19.79 -17.65
CA TYR A 157 19.71 20.34 -16.76
C TYR A 157 19.41 21.81 -17.10
N ASP A 158 18.87 22.02 -18.30
CA ASP A 158 18.55 23.34 -18.87
C ASP A 158 17.17 23.27 -19.52
N LEU A 159 16.30 24.27 -19.34
CA LEU A 159 14.93 24.24 -19.88
C LEU A 159 14.87 24.34 -21.40
N ARG A 160 15.97 24.67 -22.07
CA ARG A 160 16.10 24.50 -23.52
C ARG A 160 16.11 23.03 -23.94
N ASN A 161 16.44 22.13 -23.02
CA ASN A 161 16.54 20.70 -23.27
C ASN A 161 15.15 20.07 -23.10
N PRO A 162 14.52 19.54 -24.16
CA PRO A 162 13.19 18.96 -24.06
C PRO A 162 13.12 17.77 -23.09
N VAL A 163 14.23 17.05 -22.89
CA VAL A 163 14.35 15.97 -21.88
C VAL A 163 14.11 16.55 -20.47
N PHE A 164 14.88 17.58 -20.11
CA PHE A 164 14.78 18.21 -18.79
C PHE A 164 13.46 18.97 -18.61
N TYR A 165 12.98 19.62 -19.67
CA TYR A 165 11.69 20.29 -19.66
C TYR A 165 10.55 19.32 -19.32
N THR A 166 10.55 18.13 -19.94
CA THR A 166 9.55 17.07 -19.68
C THR A 166 9.69 16.49 -18.27
N GLU A 167 10.92 16.23 -17.82
CA GLU A 167 11.18 15.78 -16.44
C GLU A 167 10.63 16.78 -15.41
N LYS A 168 10.77 18.08 -15.68
CA LYS A 168 10.22 19.14 -14.81
C LYS A 168 8.69 19.20 -14.83
N LEU A 169 8.04 18.89 -15.95
CA LEU A 169 6.59 18.71 -15.97
C LEU A 169 6.16 17.47 -15.17
N ASN A 170 6.89 16.37 -15.28
CA ASN A 170 6.62 15.15 -14.51
C ASN A 170 6.80 15.36 -13.01
N GLU A 171 7.80 16.13 -12.59
CA GLU A 171 7.98 16.55 -11.19
C GLU A 171 6.76 17.34 -10.68
N LEU A 172 6.21 18.26 -11.50
CA LEU A 172 5.00 19.02 -11.17
C LEU A 172 3.77 18.11 -11.05
N ILE A 173 3.58 17.15 -11.97
CA ILE A 173 2.48 16.17 -11.88
C ILE A 173 2.58 15.39 -10.57
N ALA A 174 3.77 14.86 -10.24
CA ALA A 174 3.96 14.10 -9.02
C ALA A 174 3.67 14.91 -7.75
N GLY A 175 4.09 16.19 -7.72
CA GLY A 175 3.77 17.11 -6.63
C GLY A 175 2.26 17.30 -6.43
N GLU A 176 1.54 17.61 -7.51
CA GLU A 176 0.09 17.82 -7.47
C GLU A 176 -0.70 16.55 -7.10
N VAL A 177 -0.26 15.40 -7.60
CA VAL A 177 -0.88 14.11 -7.31
C VAL A 177 -0.67 13.72 -5.85
N SER A 178 0.55 13.83 -5.32
CA SER A 178 0.87 13.47 -3.93
C SER A 178 0.20 14.36 -2.88
N ALA A 179 -0.21 15.58 -3.26
CA ALA A 179 -0.95 16.49 -2.39
C ALA A 179 -2.44 16.10 -2.23
N ARG A 180 -2.95 15.16 -3.02
CA ARG A 180 -4.36 14.74 -3.03
C ARG A 180 -4.56 13.37 -2.41
N GLN A 181 -5.71 13.20 -1.77
CA GLN A 181 -6.08 11.90 -1.22
C GLN A 181 -6.50 10.93 -2.34
N ASN A 182 -6.23 9.66 -2.12
CA ASN A 182 -6.61 8.57 -3.02
C ASN A 182 -6.17 8.76 -4.49
N THR A 183 -5.07 9.49 -4.71
CA THR A 183 -4.53 9.82 -6.02
C THR A 183 -3.06 9.43 -6.06
N TYR A 184 -2.65 8.71 -7.11
CA TYR A 184 -1.29 8.16 -7.24
C TYR A 184 -0.76 8.33 -8.65
N THR A 185 0.55 8.55 -8.81
CA THR A 185 1.17 8.66 -10.13
C THR A 185 1.49 7.27 -10.66
N ILE A 186 1.14 6.98 -11.92
CA ILE A 186 1.72 5.86 -12.67
C ILE A 186 2.84 6.39 -13.58
N ASP A 187 4.03 5.85 -13.38
CA ASP A 187 5.24 6.28 -14.08
C ASP A 187 5.42 5.52 -15.40
N ILE A 188 4.69 5.96 -16.43
CA ILE A 188 4.76 5.36 -17.76
C ILE A 188 6.13 5.59 -18.43
N ASP A 189 6.88 6.62 -18.03
CA ASP A 189 8.25 6.82 -18.49
C ASP A 189 9.20 5.73 -17.98
N ALA A 190 9.12 5.38 -16.70
CA ALA A 190 9.89 4.27 -16.13
C ALA A 190 9.47 2.90 -16.71
N ILE A 191 8.17 2.72 -17.00
CA ILE A 191 7.68 1.50 -17.67
C ILE A 191 8.31 1.39 -19.07
N SER A 192 8.28 2.47 -19.86
CA SER A 192 8.90 2.49 -21.19
C SER A 192 10.41 2.24 -21.13
N SER A 193 11.08 2.73 -20.08
CA SER A 193 12.52 2.50 -19.85
C SER A 193 12.84 1.03 -19.55
N THR A 194 11.94 0.33 -18.85
CA THR A 194 12.10 -1.10 -18.50
C THR A 194 12.06 -1.97 -19.75
N ILE A 195 11.15 -1.68 -20.68
CA ILE A 195 11.00 -2.42 -21.95
C ILE A 195 12.06 -2.00 -22.97
N GLY A 196 12.45 -0.73 -22.92
CA GLY A 196 13.39 -0.09 -23.83
C GLY A 196 12.69 0.98 -24.67
N LYS A 197 12.93 2.25 -24.34
CA LYS A 197 12.26 3.41 -24.96
C LYS A 197 12.29 3.39 -26.49
N LYS A 198 13.40 2.94 -27.10
CA LYS A 198 13.54 2.87 -28.57
C LYS A 198 12.51 1.99 -29.28
N TYR A 199 11.88 1.04 -28.57
CA TYR A 199 10.85 0.16 -29.11
C TYR A 199 9.44 0.74 -28.96
N ILE A 200 9.31 1.82 -28.19
CA ILE A 200 8.05 2.42 -27.77
C ILE A 200 7.91 3.83 -28.30
N GLN A 201 8.99 4.60 -28.45
CA GLN A 201 8.99 6.00 -28.83
C GLN A 201 10.07 6.26 -29.87
N ASP A 202 9.80 7.14 -30.83
CA ASP A 202 10.80 7.72 -31.73
C ASP A 202 10.54 9.22 -31.91
N ASP A 203 11.27 10.01 -31.13
CA ASP A 203 11.18 11.48 -31.11
C ASP A 203 11.75 12.14 -32.38
N SER A 204 12.45 11.38 -33.22
CA SER A 204 13.03 11.89 -34.47
C SER A 204 12.00 11.92 -35.60
N ILE A 205 10.97 11.07 -35.51
CA ILE A 205 9.90 10.96 -36.50
C ILE A 205 8.64 11.65 -35.97
N TRP A 206 8.20 11.28 -34.77
CA TRP A 206 6.99 11.85 -34.18
C TRP A 206 7.34 12.88 -33.11
N VAL A 207 6.59 13.97 -33.11
CA VAL A 207 6.79 15.07 -32.17
C VAL A 207 6.47 14.60 -30.75
N HIS A 208 7.43 14.75 -29.82
CA HIS A 208 7.36 14.18 -28.47
C HIS A 208 6.12 14.58 -27.65
N ALA A 209 5.62 15.81 -27.80
CA ALA A 209 4.42 16.30 -27.14
C ALA A 209 3.13 15.66 -27.69
N HIS A 210 3.17 15.01 -28.86
CA HIS A 210 2.05 14.17 -29.29
C HIS A 210 1.81 13.00 -28.32
N GLY A 211 2.84 12.60 -27.57
CA GLY A 211 2.72 11.66 -26.46
C GLY A 211 2.29 10.26 -26.89
N THR A 212 2.56 9.89 -28.14
CA THR A 212 2.21 8.57 -28.69
C THR A 212 3.41 7.63 -28.67
N PHE A 213 3.11 6.34 -28.51
CA PHE A 213 4.07 5.29 -28.84
C PHE A 213 4.14 5.06 -30.35
N VAL A 214 5.16 4.32 -30.80
CA VAL A 214 5.43 4.04 -32.22
C VAL A 214 4.41 3.06 -32.79
N PHE A 215 3.79 3.43 -33.92
CA PHE A 215 2.87 2.64 -34.73
C PHE A 215 2.71 3.25 -36.14
N ASP A 216 2.31 2.47 -37.15
CA ASP A 216 2.26 2.90 -38.56
C ASP A 216 0.97 3.67 -38.93
N PHE A 217 0.48 4.57 -38.08
CA PHE A 217 -0.82 5.24 -38.29
C PHE A 217 -0.83 6.28 -39.39
N ASP A 218 0.32 6.89 -39.65
CA ASP A 218 0.54 7.91 -40.66
C ASP A 218 0.94 7.31 -42.01
N TYR A 219 1.40 6.06 -42.04
CA TYR A 219 1.75 5.35 -43.27
C TYR A 219 0.67 5.44 -44.38
N PRO A 220 -0.64 5.25 -44.09
CA PRO A 220 -1.68 5.40 -45.12
C PRO A 220 -1.78 6.81 -45.73
N LEU A 221 -1.30 7.84 -45.03
CA LEU A 221 -1.29 9.22 -45.52
C LEU A 221 -0.19 9.45 -46.58
N ASP A 222 0.88 8.65 -46.54
CA ASP A 222 2.03 8.75 -47.43
C ASP A 222 2.08 7.66 -48.53
N SER A 223 1.05 6.81 -48.62
CA SER A 223 1.04 5.66 -49.54
C SER A 223 0.92 6.05 -51.02
N GLN A 224 0.60 7.31 -51.33
CA GLN A 224 0.45 7.83 -52.70
C GLN A 224 1.69 8.55 -53.24
N ARG A 225 2.84 8.45 -52.57
CA ARG A 225 4.10 9.04 -53.05
C ARG A 225 4.60 8.30 -54.30
N ILE A 226 5.38 9.00 -55.14
CA ILE A 226 6.05 8.41 -56.31
C ILE A 226 6.88 7.19 -55.87
N GLU A 227 7.53 7.31 -54.71
CA GLU A 227 8.19 6.23 -53.99
C GLU A 227 7.58 6.16 -52.58
N PRO A 228 6.65 5.22 -52.33
CA PRO A 228 6.07 5.03 -51.01
C PRO A 228 7.16 4.61 -50.01
N PRO A 229 7.19 5.18 -48.79
CA PRO A 229 8.10 4.71 -47.76
C PRO A 229 7.76 3.26 -47.38
N ALA A 230 8.68 2.57 -46.70
CA ALA A 230 8.29 1.35 -45.98
C ALA A 230 7.60 1.74 -44.66
N GLN A 231 6.80 0.83 -44.11
CA GLN A 231 6.27 0.99 -42.75
C GLN A 231 7.43 1.02 -41.75
N TYR A 232 7.29 1.81 -40.69
CA TYR A 232 8.30 1.88 -39.64
C TYR A 232 8.47 0.52 -38.97
N SER A 233 7.37 -0.19 -38.73
CA SER A 233 7.38 -1.54 -38.12
C SER A 233 8.10 -2.61 -38.95
N GLN A 234 8.33 -2.37 -40.25
CA GLN A 234 9.10 -3.28 -41.11
C GLN A 234 10.61 -3.02 -41.01
N GLN A 235 11.00 -1.83 -40.55
CA GLN A 235 12.40 -1.42 -40.45
C GLN A 235 12.94 -1.56 -39.01
N TYR A 236 12.07 -1.41 -38.01
CA TYR A 236 12.44 -1.40 -36.61
C TYR A 236 11.52 -2.27 -35.77
N GLU A 237 12.08 -2.92 -34.75
CA GLU A 237 11.31 -3.66 -33.77
C GLU A 237 10.43 -2.71 -32.94
N ILE A 238 9.16 -3.08 -32.74
CA ILE A 238 8.20 -2.33 -31.93
C ILE A 238 7.69 -3.22 -30.81
N LYS A 239 7.69 -2.68 -29.58
CA LYS A 239 7.19 -3.36 -28.38
C LYS A 239 6.01 -2.63 -27.72
N THR A 240 5.32 -1.78 -28.46
CA THR A 240 4.14 -1.02 -28.03
C THR A 240 3.10 -1.86 -27.30
N ASN A 241 2.79 -3.07 -27.80
CA ASN A 241 1.83 -3.97 -27.14
C ASN A 241 2.30 -4.40 -25.74
N GLN A 242 3.60 -4.70 -25.59
CA GLN A 242 4.20 -5.07 -24.30
C GLN A 242 4.18 -3.88 -23.34
N PHE A 243 4.39 -2.66 -23.86
CA PHE A 243 4.26 -1.43 -23.07
C PHE A 243 2.85 -1.20 -22.57
N CYS A 244 1.84 -1.29 -23.45
CA CYS A 244 0.44 -1.13 -23.05
C CYS A 244 0.06 -2.18 -22.00
N ALA A 245 0.43 -3.45 -22.21
CA ALA A 245 0.22 -4.50 -21.22
C ALA A 245 0.92 -4.19 -19.88
N ALA A 246 2.18 -3.74 -19.91
CA ALA A 246 2.93 -3.39 -18.71
C ALA A 246 2.29 -2.23 -17.93
N VAL A 247 1.73 -1.22 -18.60
CA VAL A 247 0.96 -0.14 -17.96
C VAL A 247 -0.22 -0.71 -17.18
N TRP A 248 -0.98 -1.63 -17.76
CA TRP A 248 -2.13 -2.24 -17.08
C TRP A 248 -1.72 -3.20 -15.96
N HIS A 249 -0.63 -3.95 -16.10
CA HIS A 249 -0.10 -4.78 -15.02
C HIS A 249 0.41 -3.95 -13.84
N GLU A 250 1.03 -2.79 -14.10
CA GLU A 250 1.38 -1.82 -13.06
C GLU A 250 0.12 -1.31 -12.36
N LEU A 251 -0.91 -0.89 -13.10
CA LEU A 251 -2.18 -0.46 -12.54
C LEU A 251 -2.84 -1.54 -11.67
N ARG A 252 -2.78 -2.81 -12.09
CA ARG A 252 -3.26 -3.94 -11.29
C ARG A 252 -2.50 -4.05 -9.97
N ALA A 253 -1.16 -3.98 -9.98
CA ALA A 253 -0.39 -4.04 -8.74
C ALA A 253 -0.61 -2.83 -7.83
N MET A 254 -0.72 -1.63 -8.40
CA MET A 254 -1.07 -0.42 -7.66
C MET A 254 -2.48 -0.54 -7.06
N TYR A 255 -3.45 -1.07 -7.80
CA TYR A 255 -4.80 -1.33 -7.33
C TYR A 255 -4.82 -2.39 -6.20
N THR A 256 -4.10 -3.50 -6.37
CA THR A 256 -3.90 -4.52 -5.33
C THR A 256 -3.34 -3.90 -4.05
N SER A 257 -2.31 -3.05 -4.18
CA SER A 257 -1.71 -2.31 -3.08
C SER A 257 -2.71 -1.36 -2.41
N ALA A 258 -3.41 -0.55 -3.18
CA ALA A 258 -4.35 0.45 -2.67
C ALA A 258 -5.56 -0.19 -1.95
N LYS A 259 -6.05 -1.32 -2.46
CA LYS A 259 -7.16 -2.08 -1.87
C LYS A 259 -6.72 -3.13 -0.85
N GLN A 260 -5.41 -3.33 -0.67
CA GLN A 260 -4.82 -4.35 0.20
C GLN A 260 -5.37 -5.76 -0.09
N ILE A 261 -5.60 -6.05 -1.38
CA ILE A 261 -6.03 -7.38 -1.83
C ILE A 261 -4.88 -8.34 -1.55
N ASP A 262 -5.18 -9.47 -0.90
CA ASP A 262 -4.21 -10.54 -0.69
C ASP A 262 -2.93 -10.14 0.08
N SER A 263 -2.99 -9.04 0.83
CA SER A 263 -1.84 -8.41 1.49
C SER A 263 -0.96 -9.40 2.26
N VAL A 264 0.35 -9.37 2.00
CA VAL A 264 1.36 -10.02 2.84
C VAL A 264 1.59 -9.19 4.10
N LYS A 265 1.59 -9.85 5.26
CA LYS A 265 1.77 -9.22 6.57
C LYS A 265 2.96 -9.76 7.34
N LEU A 266 3.50 -10.91 6.91
CA LEU A 266 4.66 -11.56 7.51
C LEU A 266 5.46 -12.28 6.43
N VAL A 267 6.79 -12.16 6.50
CA VAL A 267 7.73 -12.99 5.76
C VAL A 267 8.54 -13.81 6.77
N ILE A 268 8.46 -15.13 6.63
CA ILE A 268 9.25 -16.09 7.41
C ILE A 268 10.40 -16.58 6.52
N VAL A 269 11.63 -16.47 7.01
CA VAL A 269 12.82 -16.87 6.24
C VAL A 269 13.61 -17.96 6.97
N ASP A 270 14.15 -18.89 6.19
CA ASP A 270 15.31 -19.68 6.62
C ASP A 270 16.59 -18.84 6.61
N LEU A 271 17.69 -19.42 7.09
CA LEU A 271 19.00 -18.80 7.20
C LEU A 271 20.00 -19.35 6.17
N ASP A 272 20.38 -20.62 6.29
CA ASP A 272 21.36 -21.26 5.42
C ASP A 272 20.85 -21.32 3.97
N ASP A 273 21.76 -21.05 3.02
CA ASP A 273 21.48 -20.89 1.58
C ASP A 273 20.33 -19.93 1.19
N THR A 274 19.76 -19.22 2.17
CA THR A 274 18.61 -18.32 2.02
C THR A 274 19.01 -16.86 2.27
N LEU A 275 19.56 -16.55 3.46
CA LEU A 275 20.09 -15.21 3.80
C LEU A 275 21.60 -15.09 3.58
N TRP A 276 22.29 -16.22 3.44
CA TRP A 276 23.71 -16.30 3.10
C TRP A 276 23.96 -17.55 2.24
N ARG A 277 25.23 -17.81 1.90
CA ARG A 277 25.64 -18.96 1.08
C ARG A 277 26.31 -20.02 1.93
N GLY A 278 25.82 -21.25 1.85
CA GLY A 278 26.33 -22.43 2.54
C GLY A 278 25.69 -22.64 3.93
N VAL A 279 26.09 -23.75 4.54
CA VAL A 279 25.65 -24.18 5.87
C VAL A 279 26.62 -23.66 6.92
N ILE A 280 26.11 -22.79 7.81
CA ILE A 280 26.93 -22.07 8.79
C ILE A 280 27.63 -22.99 9.81
N ALA A 281 27.04 -24.16 10.10
CA ALA A 281 27.60 -25.16 10.99
C ALA A 281 28.91 -25.77 10.45
N GLU A 282 29.08 -25.81 9.13
CA GLU A 282 30.23 -26.42 8.46
C GLU A 282 31.30 -25.38 8.11
N GLU A 283 30.87 -24.23 7.58
CA GLU A 283 31.78 -23.27 6.93
C GLU A 283 31.96 -21.95 7.71
N GLY A 284 31.11 -21.68 8.71
CA GLY A 284 30.97 -20.35 9.30
C GLY A 284 30.41 -19.31 8.30
N ILE A 285 30.41 -18.02 8.67
CA ILE A 285 29.90 -16.96 7.79
C ILE A 285 30.99 -16.52 6.81
N ARG A 286 30.74 -16.71 5.51
CA ARG A 286 31.59 -16.20 4.43
C ARG A 286 31.21 -14.75 4.07
N PHE A 287 31.74 -13.79 4.84
CA PHE A 287 31.44 -12.36 4.64
C PHE A 287 31.82 -11.82 3.26
N ASN A 288 32.84 -12.39 2.62
CA ASN A 288 33.26 -12.05 1.26
C ASN A 288 32.29 -12.54 0.17
N ALA A 289 31.31 -13.37 0.52
CA ALA A 289 30.34 -13.95 -0.40
C ALA A 289 28.91 -13.48 -0.09
N ILE A 290 28.74 -12.25 0.37
CA ILE A 290 27.44 -11.65 0.71
C ILE A 290 26.83 -10.86 -0.46
N GLU A 291 27.64 -10.46 -1.44
CA GLU A 291 27.16 -9.75 -2.64
C GLU A 291 26.18 -10.59 -3.49
N GLY A 292 25.36 -9.92 -4.28
CA GLY A 292 24.34 -10.54 -5.13
C GLY A 292 23.06 -10.86 -4.37
N TYR A 293 22.52 -12.09 -4.53
CA TYR A 293 21.21 -12.44 -3.96
C TYR A 293 21.12 -12.30 -2.44
N PRO A 294 22.13 -12.64 -1.60
CA PRO A 294 21.98 -12.57 -0.15
C PRO A 294 21.76 -11.14 0.34
N LEU A 295 22.67 -10.21 -0.02
CA LEU A 295 22.51 -8.78 0.27
C LEU A 295 21.21 -8.25 -0.33
N GLY A 296 20.88 -8.65 -1.56
CA GLY A 296 19.64 -8.23 -2.22
C GLY A 296 18.36 -8.65 -1.49
N VAL A 297 18.32 -9.87 -0.94
CA VAL A 297 17.21 -10.38 -0.12
C VAL A 297 17.17 -9.65 1.21
N ILE A 298 18.31 -9.46 1.87
CA ILE A 298 18.40 -8.73 3.15
C ILE A 298 17.89 -7.29 3.00
N GLU A 299 18.31 -6.57 1.96
CA GLU A 299 17.79 -5.24 1.65
C GLU A 299 16.26 -5.26 1.44
N ALA A 300 15.76 -6.25 0.69
CA ALA A 300 14.33 -6.40 0.45
C ALA A 300 13.55 -6.61 1.76
N LEU A 301 14.06 -7.43 2.68
CA LEU A 301 13.48 -7.61 4.01
C LEU A 301 13.41 -6.31 4.81
N GLN A 302 14.46 -5.48 4.75
CA GLN A 302 14.43 -4.17 5.41
C GLN A 302 13.41 -3.21 4.78
N PHE A 303 13.25 -3.21 3.46
CA PHE A 303 12.18 -2.45 2.80
C PHE A 303 10.79 -2.96 3.20
N LEU A 304 10.58 -4.28 3.26
CA LEU A 304 9.34 -4.89 3.73
C LEU A 304 9.03 -4.48 5.18
N LYS A 305 10.03 -4.54 6.07
CA LYS A 305 9.89 -4.07 7.46
C LYS A 305 9.46 -2.61 7.53
N ARG A 306 10.09 -1.73 6.75
CA ARG A 306 9.70 -0.30 6.67
C ARG A 306 8.26 -0.11 6.17
N ARG A 307 7.77 -1.00 5.31
CA ARG A 307 6.35 -1.03 4.86
C ARG A 307 5.40 -1.58 5.93
N GLY A 308 5.91 -2.06 7.07
CA GLY A 308 5.14 -2.64 8.17
C GLY A 308 4.80 -4.11 7.99
N ILE A 309 5.55 -4.83 7.14
CA ILE A 309 5.49 -6.28 7.04
C ILE A 309 6.42 -6.87 8.10
N LEU A 310 5.90 -7.79 8.91
CA LEU A 310 6.68 -8.44 9.94
C LEU A 310 7.70 -9.38 9.30
N LEU A 311 8.82 -9.59 9.98
CA LEU A 311 9.83 -10.58 9.63
C LEU A 311 9.87 -11.64 10.73
N ALA A 312 10.10 -12.91 10.38
CA ALA A 312 10.40 -13.97 11.33
C ALA A 312 11.44 -14.95 10.78
N ILE A 313 12.10 -15.68 11.68
CA ILE A 313 13.07 -16.73 11.33
C ILE A 313 12.49 -18.10 11.67
N ALA A 314 12.57 -19.04 10.74
CA ALA A 314 12.33 -20.46 10.99
C ALA A 314 13.48 -21.30 10.39
N SER A 315 14.47 -21.63 11.22
CA SER A 315 15.70 -22.29 10.77
C SER A 315 16.11 -23.46 11.67
N LYS A 316 16.67 -24.50 11.05
CA LYS A 316 17.21 -25.68 11.73
C LYS A 316 18.69 -25.49 12.04
N ASN A 317 18.96 -24.85 13.17
CA ASN A 317 20.31 -24.47 13.58
C ASN A 317 20.45 -24.43 15.12
N ASP A 318 21.68 -24.25 15.60
CA ASP A 318 21.97 -23.96 17.01
C ASP A 318 21.80 -22.46 17.31
N GLU A 319 20.81 -22.11 18.14
CA GLU A 319 20.47 -20.70 18.39
C GLU A 319 21.61 -19.90 19.00
N GLN A 320 22.34 -20.49 19.95
CA GLN A 320 23.43 -19.80 20.63
C GLN A 320 24.53 -19.45 19.63
N ARG A 321 24.93 -20.41 18.79
CA ARG A 321 25.93 -20.21 17.75
C ARG A 321 25.51 -19.14 16.75
N ILE A 322 24.26 -19.15 16.30
CA ILE A 322 23.76 -18.12 15.38
C ILE A 322 23.83 -16.74 16.05
N ARG A 323 23.41 -16.60 17.31
CA ARG A 323 23.45 -15.32 18.04
C ARG A 323 24.87 -14.79 18.19
N GLU A 324 25.82 -15.65 18.55
CA GLU A 324 27.24 -15.30 18.64
C GLU A 324 27.78 -14.78 17.30
N LEU A 325 27.51 -15.50 16.21
CA LEU A 325 27.95 -15.13 14.87
C LEU A 325 27.29 -13.83 14.37
N TRP A 326 26.00 -13.64 14.66
CA TRP A 326 25.28 -12.42 14.29
C TRP A 326 25.82 -11.18 15.03
N SER A 327 26.28 -11.38 16.28
CA SER A 327 26.81 -10.32 17.15
C SER A 327 28.26 -9.90 16.84
N THR A 328 29.03 -10.77 16.18
CA THR A 328 30.44 -10.53 15.89
C THR A 328 30.56 -9.57 14.70
N GLU A 329 30.90 -8.31 14.96
CA GLU A 329 31.04 -7.19 13.99
C GLU A 329 29.78 -6.79 13.19
N GLY A 330 28.62 -7.37 13.55
CA GLY A 330 27.33 -7.13 12.90
C GLY A 330 27.24 -7.87 11.58
N PHE A 331 26.44 -8.93 11.53
CA PHE A 331 26.12 -9.63 10.28
C PHE A 331 25.75 -8.63 9.18
N VAL A 332 26.49 -8.66 8.06
CA VAL A 332 26.35 -7.71 6.93
C VAL A 332 26.52 -6.24 7.36
N GLY A 333 27.51 -5.93 8.20
CA GLY A 333 27.73 -4.56 8.68
C GLY A 333 26.55 -3.97 9.46
N GLY A 334 25.70 -4.82 10.03
CA GLY A 334 24.51 -4.42 10.80
C GLY A 334 23.31 -3.99 9.97
N VAL A 335 23.28 -4.27 8.66
CA VAL A 335 22.12 -3.95 7.79
C VAL A 335 20.84 -4.61 8.29
N ILE A 336 20.94 -5.81 8.86
CA ILE A 336 19.84 -6.55 9.48
C ILE A 336 20.24 -7.09 10.86
N SER A 337 19.38 -6.88 11.84
CA SER A 337 19.57 -7.30 13.23
C SER A 337 18.55 -8.37 13.63
N MET A 338 18.88 -9.18 14.62
CA MET A 338 17.89 -10.07 15.27
C MET A 338 16.67 -9.30 15.78
N SER A 339 16.84 -8.06 16.24
CA SER A 339 15.74 -7.21 16.68
C SER A 339 14.79 -6.79 15.55
N ASP A 340 15.16 -6.98 14.28
CA ASP A 340 14.29 -6.71 13.13
C ASP A 340 13.20 -7.79 12.95
N PHE A 341 13.38 -8.96 13.57
CA PHE A 341 12.46 -10.10 13.49
C PHE A 341 11.50 -10.12 14.67
N ALA A 342 10.21 -10.18 14.38
CA ALA A 342 9.14 -10.22 15.37
C ALA A 342 9.09 -11.54 16.13
N SER A 343 9.49 -12.65 15.50
CA SER A 343 9.61 -13.97 16.12
C SER A 343 10.81 -14.71 15.52
N ILE A 344 11.54 -15.45 16.36
CA ILE A 344 12.75 -16.16 15.97
C ILE A 344 12.62 -17.60 16.48
N LYS A 345 12.63 -18.56 15.56
CA LYS A 345 12.64 -19.99 15.84
C LYS A 345 13.89 -20.60 15.19
N ILE A 346 14.95 -20.73 15.99
CA ILE A 346 16.20 -21.37 15.58
C ILE A 346 16.38 -22.59 16.48
N ASN A 347 16.03 -23.77 15.98
CA ASN A 347 16.10 -25.03 16.72
C ASN A 347 15.89 -26.22 15.78
N TRP A 348 16.02 -27.44 16.28
CA TRP A 348 15.89 -28.67 15.48
C TRP A 348 14.46 -29.19 15.31
N LYS A 349 13.43 -28.45 15.73
CA LYS A 349 12.02 -28.86 15.51
C LYS A 349 11.65 -28.80 14.02
N PRO A 350 10.64 -29.56 13.57
CA PRO A 350 10.08 -29.40 12.23
C PRO A 350 9.67 -27.94 11.95
N LYS A 351 9.95 -27.43 10.74
CA LYS A 351 9.62 -26.03 10.39
C LYS A 351 8.12 -25.76 10.44
N VAL A 352 7.29 -26.76 10.13
CA VAL A 352 5.83 -26.69 10.27
C VAL A 352 5.41 -26.33 11.70
N GLU A 353 5.99 -26.96 12.72
CA GLU A 353 5.70 -26.67 14.13
C GLU A 353 6.18 -25.25 14.51
N ASN A 354 7.40 -24.88 14.11
CA ASN A 354 7.94 -23.54 14.35
C ASN A 354 7.09 -22.45 13.69
N ILE A 355 6.60 -22.68 12.47
CA ILE A 355 5.70 -21.76 11.76
C ILE A 355 4.34 -21.66 12.46
N GLN A 356 3.80 -22.77 12.97
CA GLN A 356 2.59 -22.77 13.80
C GLN A 356 2.73 -21.87 15.04
N ASP A 357 3.87 -21.98 15.74
CA ASP A 357 4.18 -21.11 16.88
C ASP A 357 4.27 -19.64 16.45
N ILE A 358 4.96 -19.34 15.34
CA ILE A 358 5.09 -17.98 14.79
C ILE A 358 3.71 -17.39 14.43
N LEU A 359 2.83 -18.17 13.81
CA LEU A 359 1.48 -17.74 13.46
C LEU A 359 0.65 -17.42 14.71
N ALA A 360 0.77 -18.24 15.76
CA ALA A 360 0.11 -18.00 17.03
C ALA A 360 0.63 -16.73 17.75
N GLU A 361 1.95 -16.54 17.78
CA GLU A 361 2.60 -15.36 18.37
C GLU A 361 2.23 -14.06 17.64
N THR A 362 2.21 -14.10 16.31
CA THR A 362 1.90 -12.93 15.46
C THR A 362 0.41 -12.69 15.28
N ASN A 363 -0.43 -13.67 15.63
CA ASN A 363 -1.88 -13.69 15.37
C ASN A 363 -2.22 -13.41 13.90
N LEU A 364 -1.49 -14.05 12.99
CA LEU A 364 -1.69 -13.95 11.54
C LEU A 364 -2.18 -15.27 10.96
N LEU A 365 -2.92 -15.16 9.86
CA LEU A 365 -3.44 -16.31 9.13
C LEU A 365 -2.48 -16.69 8.01
N PRO A 366 -2.32 -17.99 7.68
CA PRO A 366 -1.37 -18.45 6.66
C PRO A 366 -1.45 -17.72 5.33
N ARG A 367 -2.66 -17.37 4.86
CA ARG A 367 -2.89 -16.58 3.63
C ARG A 367 -2.19 -15.22 3.57
N ASN A 368 -1.76 -14.69 4.72
CA ASN A 368 -1.07 -13.41 4.82
C ASN A 368 0.45 -13.58 4.99
N VAL A 369 0.98 -14.78 4.78
CA VAL A 369 2.36 -15.13 5.06
C VAL A 369 3.08 -15.62 3.81
N VAL A 370 4.34 -15.21 3.68
CA VAL A 370 5.30 -15.77 2.72
C VAL A 370 6.36 -16.53 3.51
N PHE A 371 6.63 -17.77 3.13
CA PHE A 371 7.73 -18.57 3.65
C PHE A 371 8.81 -18.73 2.58
N ILE A 372 10.08 -18.52 2.94
CA ILE A 372 11.24 -18.59 2.04
C ILE A 372 12.25 -19.60 2.58
N ASP A 373 12.59 -20.59 1.77
CA ASP A 373 13.49 -21.69 2.14
C ASP A 373 14.18 -22.27 0.89
N ASP A 374 15.48 -22.53 0.95
CA ASP A 374 16.25 -23.13 -0.16
C ASP A 374 15.93 -24.63 -0.34
N ASN A 375 15.49 -25.31 0.72
CA ASN A 375 15.29 -26.75 0.75
C ASN A 375 13.90 -27.14 0.18
N PRO A 376 13.84 -27.90 -0.95
CA PRO A 376 12.57 -28.31 -1.55
C PRO A 376 11.70 -29.18 -0.63
N ALA A 377 12.29 -29.97 0.27
CA ALA A 377 11.53 -30.82 1.18
C ALA A 377 10.82 -30.00 2.26
N GLU A 378 11.49 -28.98 2.82
CA GLU A 378 10.87 -28.05 3.77
C GLU A 378 9.78 -27.22 3.09
N ARG A 379 10.02 -26.74 1.87
CA ARG A 379 8.99 -26.04 1.08
C ARG A 379 7.76 -26.91 0.84
N ALA A 380 7.93 -28.18 0.46
CA ALA A 380 6.83 -29.10 0.23
C ALA A 380 6.03 -29.37 1.51
N ALA A 381 6.71 -29.63 2.63
CA ALA A 381 6.06 -29.89 3.91
C ALA A 381 5.25 -28.67 4.41
N VAL A 382 5.78 -27.45 4.24
CA VAL A 382 5.07 -26.22 4.61
C VAL A 382 3.87 -25.97 3.69
N ALA A 383 4.02 -26.19 2.38
CA ALA A 383 2.91 -26.04 1.43
C ALA A 383 1.78 -27.05 1.71
N GLU A 384 2.10 -28.28 2.12
CA GLU A 384 1.11 -29.28 2.52
C GLU A 384 0.38 -28.90 3.82
N ALA A 385 1.14 -28.47 4.84
CA ALA A 385 0.58 -28.11 6.13
C ALA A 385 -0.22 -26.79 6.10
N PHE A 386 0.14 -25.87 5.21
CA PHE A 386 -0.49 -24.55 5.08
C PHE A 386 -0.79 -24.23 3.60
N PRO A 387 -1.86 -24.80 3.01
CA PRO A 387 -2.16 -24.64 1.58
C PRO A 387 -2.35 -23.20 1.11
N ASP A 388 -2.79 -22.32 2.01
CA ASP A 388 -3.00 -20.89 1.71
C ASP A 388 -1.72 -20.05 1.86
N MET A 389 -0.61 -20.61 2.37
CA MET A 389 0.65 -19.89 2.55
C MET A 389 1.44 -19.85 1.24
N ARG A 390 2.04 -18.69 0.93
CA ARG A 390 2.91 -18.55 -0.24
C ARG A 390 4.30 -19.06 0.10
N VAL A 391 4.81 -19.99 -0.69
CA VAL A 391 6.12 -20.62 -0.45
C VAL A 391 7.07 -20.31 -1.61
N LEU A 392 8.22 -19.71 -1.31
CA LEU A 392 9.26 -19.31 -2.27
C LEU A 392 10.60 -19.95 -1.92
N GLY A 393 11.59 -19.83 -2.82
CA GLY A 393 12.99 -20.19 -2.57
C GLY A 393 13.64 -21.08 -3.62
N GLY A 394 12.86 -21.61 -4.57
CA GLY A 394 13.40 -22.39 -5.69
C GLY A 394 14.23 -21.59 -6.71
N ASP A 395 14.02 -20.27 -6.80
CA ASP A 395 14.81 -19.35 -7.64
C ASP A 395 15.22 -18.12 -6.82
N VAL A 396 16.45 -18.16 -6.31
CA VAL A 396 17.02 -17.10 -5.46
C VAL A 396 17.15 -15.75 -6.18
N TYR A 397 17.30 -15.74 -7.50
CA TYR A 397 17.48 -14.51 -8.26
C TYR A 397 16.17 -13.73 -8.45
N ARG A 398 15.03 -14.41 -8.32
CA ARG A 398 13.70 -13.77 -8.36
C ARG A 398 13.25 -13.23 -7.01
N LEU A 399 13.75 -13.77 -5.89
CA LEU A 399 13.26 -13.42 -4.54
C LEU A 399 13.23 -11.92 -4.29
N ARG A 400 14.35 -11.21 -4.51
CA ARG A 400 14.42 -9.75 -4.29
C ARG A 400 13.33 -9.00 -5.07
N ARG A 401 13.12 -9.40 -6.33
CA ARG A 401 12.16 -8.77 -7.23
C ARG A 401 10.72 -9.02 -6.76
N VAL A 402 10.39 -10.28 -6.46
CA VAL A 402 9.08 -10.67 -5.94
C VAL A 402 8.77 -9.92 -4.64
N LEU A 403 9.73 -9.87 -3.71
CA LEU A 403 9.55 -9.19 -2.43
C LEU A 403 9.35 -7.67 -2.56
N LEU A 404 10.09 -7.01 -3.43
CA LEU A 404 10.02 -5.56 -3.58
C LEU A 404 8.83 -5.07 -4.42
N TRP A 405 8.47 -5.82 -5.48
CA TRP A 405 7.65 -5.33 -6.58
C TRP A 405 6.29 -6.02 -6.76
N SER A 406 5.98 -7.06 -6.00
CA SER A 406 4.61 -7.60 -5.97
C SER A 406 3.65 -6.59 -5.31
N GLY A 407 2.44 -6.46 -5.83
CA GLY A 407 1.44 -5.56 -5.25
C GLY A 407 1.03 -5.96 -3.82
N GLU A 408 1.12 -7.24 -3.50
CA GLU A 408 0.76 -7.84 -2.21
C GLU A 408 1.74 -7.45 -1.09
N THR A 409 2.95 -6.99 -1.42
CA THR A 409 3.99 -6.55 -0.46
C THR A 409 4.17 -5.03 -0.41
N GLN A 410 3.23 -4.28 -1.00
CA GLN A 410 3.23 -2.83 -1.06
C GLN A 410 2.08 -2.22 -0.25
N VAL A 411 2.25 -0.95 0.10
CA VAL A 411 1.29 -0.14 0.85
C VAL A 411 1.18 1.22 0.20
N ALA A 412 -0.02 1.81 0.20
CA ALA A 412 -0.24 3.15 -0.34
C ALA A 412 0.53 4.23 0.45
N HIS A 413 0.60 4.06 1.78
CA HIS A 413 1.31 4.96 2.68
C HIS A 413 2.05 4.17 3.77
N VAL A 414 3.26 4.59 4.09
CA VAL A 414 4.00 4.11 5.26
C VAL A 414 3.63 5.00 6.44
N THR A 415 3.18 4.38 7.53
CA THR A 415 2.80 5.11 8.77
C THR A 415 3.83 4.87 9.87
N ASP A 416 3.86 5.73 10.88
CA ASP A 416 4.70 5.50 12.07
C ASP A 416 4.35 4.17 12.78
N GLU A 417 3.09 3.73 12.71
CA GLU A 417 2.68 2.41 13.21
C GLU A 417 3.34 1.29 12.40
N SER A 418 3.40 1.41 11.07
CA SER A 418 4.07 0.45 10.20
C SER A 418 5.53 0.25 10.64
N GLY A 419 6.23 1.34 10.98
CA GLY A 419 7.62 1.29 11.45
C GLY A 419 7.80 0.57 12.81
N ARG A 420 6.80 0.64 13.70
CA ARG A 420 6.85 0.06 15.05
C ARG A 420 6.20 -1.33 15.17
N ARG A 421 5.73 -1.91 14.06
CA ARG A 421 4.95 -3.15 14.10
C ARG A 421 5.71 -4.34 14.66
N THR A 422 7.00 -4.47 14.33
CA THR A 422 7.88 -5.50 14.89
C THR A 422 7.97 -5.39 16.41
N GLU A 423 8.28 -4.20 16.92
CA GLU A 423 8.44 -3.92 18.35
C GLU A 423 7.14 -4.23 19.12
N MET A 424 5.99 -3.84 18.57
CA MET A 424 4.69 -4.13 19.18
C MET A 424 4.41 -5.64 19.31
N ILE A 425 4.81 -6.44 18.32
CA ILE A 425 4.64 -7.89 18.39
C ILE A 425 5.62 -8.52 19.37
N GLN A 426 6.88 -8.09 19.39
CA GLN A 426 7.86 -8.55 20.37
C GLN A 426 7.37 -8.27 21.80
N ALA A 427 6.89 -7.06 22.06
CA ALA A 427 6.26 -6.68 23.31
C ALA A 427 5.02 -7.52 23.64
N GLN A 428 4.19 -7.86 22.65
CA GLN A 428 3.05 -8.76 22.85
C GLN A 428 3.49 -10.16 23.26
N ILE A 429 4.53 -10.72 22.63
CA ILE A 429 5.08 -12.04 22.97
C ILE A 429 5.64 -12.04 24.40
N GLU A 430 6.43 -11.02 24.76
CA GLU A 430 6.95 -10.84 26.12
C GLU A 430 5.83 -10.74 27.15
N ARG A 431 4.78 -9.98 26.83
CA ARG A 431 3.59 -9.81 27.67
C ARG A 431 2.86 -11.13 27.88
N GLU A 432 2.67 -11.93 26.84
CA GLU A 432 2.04 -13.26 26.94
C GLU A 432 2.85 -14.24 27.79
N HIS A 433 4.18 -14.20 27.66
CA HIS A 433 5.09 -14.98 28.51
C HIS A 433 5.09 -14.50 29.97
N ALA A 434 4.87 -13.22 30.23
CA ALA A 434 4.66 -12.72 31.59
C ALA A 434 3.30 -13.16 32.15
N ARG A 435 2.23 -13.10 31.33
CA ARG A 435 0.86 -13.51 31.70
C ARG A 435 0.81 -14.96 32.18
N SER A 436 1.55 -15.87 31.54
CA SER A 436 1.56 -17.29 31.91
C SER A 436 2.16 -17.58 33.30
N LYS A 437 2.84 -16.61 33.91
CA LYS A 437 3.54 -16.75 35.20
C LYS A 437 2.76 -16.19 36.40
N MET A 438 1.60 -15.57 36.20
CA MET A 438 0.87 -14.87 37.27
C MET A 438 -0.65 -14.92 37.10
N SER A 439 -1.40 -14.55 38.15
CA SER A 439 -2.87 -14.45 38.06
C SER A 439 -3.30 -13.28 37.17
N ARG A 440 -4.51 -13.34 36.62
CA ARG A 440 -5.06 -12.30 35.73
C ARG A 440 -5.07 -10.92 36.39
N GLU A 441 -5.43 -10.83 37.66
CA GLU A 441 -5.51 -9.56 38.40
C GLU A 441 -4.12 -8.95 38.63
N ALA A 442 -3.15 -9.77 39.07
CA ALA A 442 -1.77 -9.34 39.24
C ALA A 442 -1.16 -8.89 37.90
N PHE A 443 -1.45 -9.62 36.83
CA PHE A 443 -1.03 -9.27 35.47
C PHE A 443 -1.56 -7.92 35.04
N LEU A 444 -2.88 -7.70 35.09
CA LEU A 444 -3.49 -6.43 34.66
C LEU A 444 -2.97 -5.22 35.45
N GLN A 445 -2.72 -5.37 36.75
CA GLN A 445 -2.10 -4.32 37.56
C GLN A 445 -0.65 -4.03 37.13
N SER A 446 0.12 -5.07 36.81
CA SER A 446 1.52 -4.92 36.40
C SER A 446 1.70 -4.20 35.06
N LEU A 447 0.69 -4.21 34.19
CA LEU A 447 0.71 -3.55 32.89
C LEU A 447 0.73 -2.02 32.97
N GLN A 448 0.22 -1.44 34.07
CA GLN A 448 0.12 0.01 34.26
C GLN A 448 -0.51 0.72 33.06
N VAL A 449 -1.63 0.20 32.57
CA VAL A 449 -2.31 0.68 31.35
C VAL A 449 -2.75 2.14 31.53
N LYS A 450 -2.38 2.98 30.57
CA LYS A 450 -2.77 4.39 30.46
C LYS A 450 -3.63 4.58 29.22
N VAL A 451 -4.77 5.23 29.39
CA VAL A 451 -5.70 5.56 28.30
C VAL A 451 -5.89 7.06 28.28
N THR A 452 -5.63 7.67 27.13
CA THR A 452 -5.88 9.09 26.87
C THR A 452 -6.95 9.21 25.80
N ALA A 453 -8.11 9.73 26.18
CA ALA A 453 -9.22 9.96 25.25
C ALA A 453 -9.18 11.37 24.66
N HIS A 454 -9.51 11.46 23.38
CA HIS A 454 -9.62 12.70 22.63
C HIS A 454 -10.93 12.77 21.88
N ARG A 455 -11.36 14.00 21.59
CA ARG A 455 -12.55 14.29 20.80
C ARG A 455 -12.15 14.76 19.40
N VAL A 456 -12.78 14.20 18.39
CA VAL A 456 -12.65 14.57 16.98
C VAL A 456 -14.03 14.97 16.46
N THR A 457 -14.13 16.17 15.91
CA THR A 457 -15.42 16.78 15.50
C THR A 457 -15.41 17.28 14.06
N ASN A 458 -14.34 17.07 13.30
CA ASN A 458 -14.26 17.38 11.88
C ASN A 458 -13.17 16.54 11.23
N THR A 459 -13.16 16.53 9.90
CA THR A 459 -12.23 15.76 9.07
C THR A 459 -10.82 16.37 8.97
N ASN A 460 -10.63 17.62 9.39
CA ASN A 460 -9.33 18.32 9.38
C ASN A 460 -8.51 18.04 10.65
N ASP A 461 -9.09 17.36 11.65
CA ASP A 461 -8.36 16.96 12.85
C ASP A 461 -7.23 15.99 12.50
N ALA A 462 -6.02 16.23 13.02
CA ALA A 462 -4.86 15.39 12.76
C ALA A 462 -5.08 13.89 13.13
N ARG A 463 -6.02 13.60 14.03
CA ARG A 463 -6.37 12.23 14.46
C ARG A 463 -7.44 11.58 13.58
N PHE A 464 -8.15 12.35 12.76
CA PHE A 464 -9.27 11.85 11.96
C PHE A 464 -8.83 10.75 10.99
N THR A 465 -7.74 10.96 10.26
CA THR A 465 -7.22 9.98 9.30
C THR A 465 -7.06 8.60 9.94
N ARG A 466 -6.44 8.56 11.13
CA ARG A 466 -6.23 7.29 11.84
C ARG A 466 -7.53 6.69 12.39
N ALA A 467 -8.43 7.53 12.90
CA ALA A 467 -9.74 7.07 13.37
C ALA A 467 -10.55 6.45 12.23
N PHE A 468 -10.57 7.11 11.07
CA PHE A 468 -11.23 6.68 9.84
C PHE A 468 -10.66 5.35 9.33
N GLU A 469 -9.33 5.20 9.32
CA GLU A 469 -8.69 3.94 8.99
C GLU A 469 -9.10 2.80 9.93
N LEU A 470 -9.10 3.06 11.24
CA LEU A 470 -9.37 2.05 12.24
C LEU A 470 -10.83 1.55 12.16
N VAL A 471 -11.78 2.47 11.95
CA VAL A 471 -13.20 2.14 11.75
C VAL A 471 -13.39 1.25 10.52
N ASN A 472 -12.66 1.52 9.44
CA ASN A 472 -12.81 0.82 8.17
C ASN A 472 -11.98 -0.48 8.04
N LYS A 473 -10.90 -0.63 8.80
CA LYS A 473 -10.01 -1.82 8.75
C LYS A 473 -10.32 -2.86 9.84
N SER A 474 -11.01 -2.48 10.92
CA SER A 474 -11.30 -3.40 12.03
C SER A 474 -12.57 -4.22 11.79
N ASN A 475 -12.42 -5.55 11.89
CA ASN A 475 -13.52 -6.50 11.73
C ASN A 475 -13.89 -7.21 13.05
N GLN A 476 -12.92 -7.57 13.89
CA GLN A 476 -13.17 -8.44 15.05
C GLN A 476 -13.85 -7.72 16.23
N PHE A 477 -13.39 -6.51 16.54
CA PHE A 477 -13.99 -5.64 17.54
C PHE A 477 -14.56 -4.41 16.82
N ASN A 478 -15.71 -4.62 16.18
CA ASN A 478 -16.48 -3.58 15.53
C ASN A 478 -17.97 -3.88 15.77
N THR A 479 -18.66 -3.05 16.55
CA THR A 479 -20.02 -3.39 17.02
C THR A 479 -21.04 -3.52 15.89
N THR A 480 -20.90 -2.77 14.80
CA THR A 480 -21.89 -2.76 13.70
C THR A 480 -21.35 -3.23 12.35
N GLY A 481 -20.03 -3.33 12.19
CA GLY A 481 -19.39 -3.65 10.91
C GLY A 481 -19.52 -2.54 9.85
N ARG A 482 -20.17 -1.41 10.17
CA ARG A 482 -20.36 -0.28 9.25
C ARG A 482 -19.02 0.23 8.74
N ARG A 483 -18.95 0.51 7.45
CA ARG A 483 -17.84 1.20 6.79
C ARG A 483 -18.32 2.62 6.47
N TRP A 484 -17.41 3.57 6.63
CA TRP A 484 -17.69 4.98 6.44
C TRP A 484 -16.89 5.50 5.26
N SER A 485 -17.52 6.31 4.42
CA SER A 485 -16.81 7.17 3.48
C SER A 485 -16.38 8.48 4.16
N PHE A 486 -15.45 9.20 3.53
CA PHE A 486 -15.02 10.51 4.03
C PHE A 486 -16.21 11.48 4.10
N ASP A 487 -17.05 11.52 3.06
CA ASP A 487 -18.23 12.41 2.98
C ASP A 487 -19.32 12.06 3.99
N GLU A 488 -19.48 10.77 4.31
CA GLU A 488 -20.36 10.35 5.40
C GLU A 488 -19.87 10.87 6.75
N CYS A 489 -18.56 10.76 7.02
CA CYS A 489 -17.98 11.34 8.23
C CYS A 489 -18.16 12.85 8.30
N ALA A 490 -17.88 13.57 7.21
CA ALA A 490 -18.03 15.03 7.14
C ALA A 490 -19.49 15.45 7.45
N ARG A 491 -20.46 14.83 6.76
CA ARG A 491 -21.89 15.11 7.00
C ARG A 491 -22.34 14.73 8.41
N ALA A 492 -21.82 13.64 8.98
CA ALA A 492 -22.14 13.25 10.34
C ALA A 492 -21.58 14.26 11.36
N PHE A 493 -20.35 14.73 11.18
CA PHE A 493 -19.79 15.79 12.02
C PHE A 493 -20.63 17.08 11.97
N ASP A 494 -21.07 17.48 10.78
CA ASP A 494 -21.96 18.64 10.61
C ASP A 494 -23.33 18.44 11.30
N ALA A 495 -23.81 17.20 11.36
CA ALA A 495 -25.03 16.80 12.06
C ALA A 495 -24.85 16.63 13.58
N GLY A 496 -23.67 16.93 14.13
CA GLY A 496 -23.38 16.88 15.56
C GLY A 496 -22.79 15.56 16.06
N THR A 497 -22.45 14.62 15.16
CA THR A 497 -21.73 13.40 15.53
C THR A 497 -20.32 13.74 16.01
N VAL A 498 -19.80 12.96 16.94
CA VAL A 498 -18.47 13.10 17.51
C VAL A 498 -17.76 11.75 17.49
N MET A 499 -16.49 11.74 17.12
CA MET A 499 -15.63 10.57 17.29
C MET A 499 -14.82 10.72 18.58
N VAL A 500 -15.03 9.82 19.53
CA VAL A 500 -14.20 9.69 20.73
C VAL A 500 -13.12 8.66 20.46
N VAL A 501 -11.87 9.11 20.43
CA VAL A 501 -10.72 8.26 20.09
C VAL A 501 -9.84 8.04 21.30
N ALA A 502 -9.22 6.86 21.43
CA ALA A 502 -8.36 6.54 22.56
C ALA A 502 -6.95 6.15 22.13
N HIS A 503 -5.96 6.84 22.72
CA HIS A 503 -4.55 6.47 22.70
C HIS A 503 -4.24 5.62 23.94
N VAL A 504 -3.63 4.45 23.75
CA VAL A 504 -3.33 3.50 24.82
C VAL A 504 -1.84 3.22 24.92
N ILE A 505 -1.31 3.24 26.13
CA ILE A 505 0.08 2.88 26.45
C ILE A 505 0.06 1.88 27.61
N ASP A 506 0.88 0.83 27.56
CA ASP A 506 1.18 -0.01 28.72
C ASP A 506 2.69 -0.06 29.02
N LYS A 507 3.09 -0.88 29.98
CA LYS A 507 4.49 -1.07 30.38
C LYS A 507 5.41 -1.51 29.23
N TYR A 508 4.88 -2.24 28.25
CA TYR A 508 5.66 -2.86 27.18
C TYR A 508 5.60 -2.06 25.88
N THR A 509 4.51 -1.32 25.62
CA THR A 509 4.28 -0.70 24.30
C THR A 509 3.35 0.51 24.35
N ASP A 510 3.69 1.49 23.51
CA ASP A 510 2.74 2.52 23.07
C ASP A 510 1.97 2.01 21.84
N TYR A 511 0.68 1.71 22.02
CA TYR A 511 -0.18 1.18 20.98
C TYR A 511 -0.68 2.24 19.99
N GLY A 512 -0.51 3.52 20.28
CA GLY A 512 -1.09 4.61 19.52
C GLY A 512 -2.62 4.69 19.67
N LEU A 513 -3.27 5.32 18.69
CA LEU A 513 -4.74 5.42 18.62
C LEU A 513 -5.33 4.08 18.18
N VAL A 514 -5.99 3.41 19.13
CA VAL A 514 -6.46 2.02 19.00
C VAL A 514 -7.93 1.80 19.30
N ALA A 515 -8.67 2.84 19.67
CA ALA A 515 -10.13 2.75 19.80
C ALA A 515 -10.81 4.00 19.25
N VAL A 516 -12.00 3.81 18.67
CA VAL A 516 -12.88 4.87 18.17
C VAL A 516 -14.31 4.52 18.52
N ALA A 517 -15.01 5.40 19.21
CA ALA A 517 -16.45 5.36 19.37
C ALA A 517 -17.08 6.52 18.59
N ILE A 518 -18.02 6.21 17.71
CA ILE A 518 -18.82 7.19 16.98
C ILE A 518 -20.08 7.43 17.79
N VAL A 519 -20.27 8.66 18.23
CA VAL A 519 -21.34 9.05 19.16
C VAL A 519 -22.17 10.15 18.51
N HIS A 520 -23.48 9.94 18.43
CA HIS A 520 -24.46 10.95 18.03
C HIS A 520 -25.43 11.14 19.19
N HIS A 521 -25.35 12.30 19.85
CA HIS A 521 -26.10 12.59 21.09
C HIS A 521 -25.92 11.49 22.15
N GLU A 522 -26.99 10.77 22.51
CA GLU A 522 -27.00 9.69 23.49
C GLU A 522 -26.60 8.32 22.96
N ARG A 523 -26.40 8.20 21.64
CA ARG A 523 -26.24 6.95 20.93
C ARG A 523 -24.80 6.74 20.47
N ILE A 524 -24.22 5.62 20.90
CA ILE A 524 -22.95 5.09 20.43
C ILE A 524 -23.26 4.23 19.20
N GLU A 525 -23.30 4.86 18.03
CA GLU A 525 -23.64 4.23 16.75
C GLU A 525 -22.66 3.12 16.36
N GLN A 526 -21.40 3.28 16.74
CA GLN A 526 -20.37 2.30 16.45
C GLN A 526 -19.23 2.40 17.43
N TYR A 527 -18.76 1.25 17.92
CA TYR A 527 -17.55 1.16 18.72
C TYR A 527 -16.56 0.18 18.10
N VAL A 528 -15.33 0.67 17.89
CA VAL A 528 -14.25 -0.04 17.20
C VAL A 528 -12.99 -0.01 18.04
N MET A 529 -12.28 -1.14 18.11
CA MET A 529 -11.02 -1.27 18.82
C MET A 529 -10.06 -2.22 18.11
N SER A 530 -8.75 -1.96 18.24
CA SER A 530 -7.71 -2.92 17.87
C SER A 530 -7.71 -4.10 18.83
N CYS A 531 -7.59 -5.32 18.30
CA CYS A 531 -7.50 -6.54 19.10
C CYS A 531 -6.29 -6.58 20.06
N ARG A 532 -5.27 -5.74 19.84
CA ARG A 532 -4.03 -5.72 20.65
C ARG A 532 -4.23 -5.23 22.09
N VAL A 533 -5.28 -4.44 22.32
CA VAL A 533 -5.60 -3.86 23.63
C VAL A 533 -6.89 -4.42 24.23
N PHE A 534 -7.52 -5.39 23.55
CA PHE A 534 -8.74 -6.03 24.04
C PHE A 534 -8.46 -6.82 25.32
N GLY A 535 -9.35 -6.73 26.30
CA GLY A 535 -9.22 -7.41 27.58
C GLY A 535 -8.24 -6.76 28.56
N LEU A 536 -7.63 -5.63 28.17
CA LEU A 536 -6.82 -4.80 29.06
C LEU A 536 -7.67 -3.81 29.88
N GLY A 537 -9.00 -3.80 29.70
CA GLY A 537 -9.91 -2.88 30.37
C GLY A 537 -10.07 -1.53 29.67
N VAL A 538 -9.53 -1.39 28.46
CA VAL A 538 -9.69 -0.18 27.63
C VAL A 538 -11.16 -0.01 27.22
N GLU A 539 -11.82 -1.12 26.89
CA GLU A 539 -13.21 -1.18 26.44
C GLU A 539 -14.16 -0.61 27.49
N GLN A 540 -13.97 -1.02 28.74
CA GLN A 540 -14.77 -0.55 29.88
C GLN A 540 -14.41 0.89 30.24
N SER A 541 -13.13 1.26 30.20
CA SER A 541 -12.67 2.60 30.56
C SER A 541 -13.22 3.68 29.63
N LEU A 542 -13.17 3.43 28.31
CA LEU A 542 -13.65 4.39 27.33
C LEU A 542 -15.18 4.52 27.38
N LEU A 543 -15.90 3.39 27.47
CA LEU A 543 -17.36 3.41 27.65
C LEU A 543 -17.75 4.12 28.96
N ALA A 544 -17.03 3.91 30.05
CA ALA A 544 -17.29 4.61 31.32
C ALA A 544 -17.18 6.13 31.17
N SER A 545 -16.19 6.61 30.40
CA SER A 545 -16.04 8.04 30.13
C SER A 545 -17.15 8.59 29.22
N ILE A 546 -17.50 7.87 28.15
CA ILE A 546 -18.54 8.29 27.20
C ILE A 546 -19.90 8.33 27.89
N THR A 547 -20.25 7.26 28.59
CA THR A 547 -21.53 7.14 29.30
C THR A 547 -21.65 8.16 30.43
N ALA A 548 -20.59 8.45 31.17
CA ALA A 548 -20.61 9.48 32.21
C ALA A 548 -20.99 10.86 31.67
N ALA A 549 -20.59 11.18 30.44
CA ALA A 549 -20.94 12.43 29.80
C ALA A 549 -22.36 12.43 29.21
N ILE A 550 -22.79 11.33 28.57
CA ILE A 550 -24.18 11.15 28.11
C ILE A 550 -25.16 11.21 29.28
N HIS A 551 -24.84 10.56 30.40
CA HIS A 551 -25.67 10.48 31.62
C HIS A 551 -25.90 11.83 32.31
N ALA A 552 -25.18 12.89 31.92
CA ALA A 552 -25.51 14.26 32.31
C ALA A 552 -26.89 14.69 31.77
N HIS A 553 -27.37 14.06 30.69
CA HIS A 553 -28.56 14.48 29.96
C HIS A 553 -29.56 13.34 29.69
N SER A 554 -29.11 12.09 29.50
CA SER A 554 -29.98 10.97 29.07
C SER A 554 -29.45 9.60 29.48
N ASP A 555 -30.22 8.54 29.20
CA ASP A 555 -29.67 7.17 29.18
C ASP A 555 -28.73 7.00 27.97
N ALA A 556 -27.76 6.10 28.07
CA ALA A 556 -26.83 5.83 26.97
C ALA A 556 -27.30 4.63 26.14
N VAL A 557 -27.26 4.78 24.82
CA VAL A 557 -27.69 3.74 23.86
C VAL A 557 -26.49 3.26 23.06
N GLY A 558 -26.35 1.96 22.83
CA GLY A 558 -25.28 1.36 22.03
C GLY A 558 -25.83 0.40 20.97
N ASP A 559 -25.31 0.51 19.75
CA ASP A 559 -25.79 -0.31 18.63
C ASP A 559 -24.82 -1.45 18.29
N VAL A 560 -25.40 -2.64 18.05
CA VAL A 560 -24.73 -3.86 17.62
C VAL A 560 -25.45 -4.45 16.43
N VAL A 561 -24.70 -4.74 15.36
CA VAL A 561 -25.16 -5.52 14.21
C VAL A 561 -24.30 -6.76 14.11
N GLU A 562 -24.91 -7.94 14.20
CA GLU A 562 -24.17 -9.20 14.13
C GLU A 562 -23.55 -9.42 12.75
N THR A 563 -22.26 -9.77 12.74
CA THR A 563 -21.52 -10.16 11.53
C THR A 563 -20.73 -11.44 11.81
N PRO A 564 -20.29 -12.18 10.77
CA PRO A 564 -19.44 -13.35 10.96
C PRO A 564 -18.12 -13.05 11.69
N ALA A 565 -17.62 -11.82 11.59
CA ALA A 565 -16.29 -11.45 12.11
C ALA A 565 -16.32 -10.79 13.49
N ASN A 566 -17.42 -10.14 13.91
CA ASN A 566 -17.42 -9.25 15.08
C ASN A 566 -17.76 -9.91 16.43
N ALA A 567 -17.47 -11.21 16.59
CA ALA A 567 -17.75 -11.95 17.83
C ALA A 567 -17.23 -11.26 19.10
N LEU A 568 -16.05 -10.64 19.05
CA LEU A 568 -15.48 -9.92 20.21
C LEU A 568 -16.25 -8.62 20.52
N GLY A 569 -16.69 -7.89 19.50
CA GLY A 569 -17.39 -6.63 19.67
C GLY A 569 -18.82 -6.79 20.21
N ARG A 570 -19.50 -7.89 19.88
CA ARG A 570 -20.92 -8.11 20.25
C ARG A 570 -21.18 -8.11 21.76
N ALA A 571 -20.23 -8.60 22.54
CA ALA A 571 -20.39 -8.73 23.99
C ALA A 571 -19.98 -7.47 24.78
N VAL A 572 -19.51 -6.40 24.11
CA VAL A 572 -18.94 -5.24 24.82
C VAL A 572 -19.98 -4.56 25.72
N TYR A 573 -21.21 -4.36 25.21
CA TYR A 573 -22.25 -3.66 25.98
C TYR A 573 -22.76 -4.53 27.12
N SER A 574 -23.02 -5.82 26.89
CA SER A 574 -23.47 -6.74 27.94
C SER A 574 -22.45 -6.90 29.06
N THR A 575 -21.16 -6.97 28.72
CA THR A 575 -20.06 -7.04 29.72
C THR A 575 -19.86 -5.72 30.46
N CYS A 576 -20.33 -4.60 29.91
CA CYS A 576 -20.33 -3.29 30.54
C CYS A 576 -21.68 -2.93 31.19
N GLY A 577 -22.55 -3.91 31.46
CA GLY A 577 -23.77 -3.72 32.23
C GLY A 577 -24.93 -3.07 31.48
N PHE A 578 -24.84 -2.92 30.15
CA PHE A 578 -25.99 -2.53 29.35
C PHE A 578 -26.99 -3.69 29.27
N THR A 579 -28.26 -3.34 29.09
CA THR A 579 -29.35 -4.30 28.87
C THR A 579 -29.91 -4.16 27.46
N GLU A 580 -30.15 -5.27 26.78
CA GLU A 580 -30.72 -5.27 25.44
C GLU A 580 -32.21 -4.88 25.52
N ALA A 581 -32.57 -3.73 24.93
CA ALA A 581 -33.95 -3.24 24.92
C ALA A 581 -34.74 -3.85 23.76
N VAL A 582 -34.10 -3.94 22.59
CA VAL A 582 -34.56 -4.64 21.38
C VAL A 582 -33.34 -5.26 20.71
N PRO A 583 -33.50 -6.29 19.85
CA PRO A 583 -32.37 -6.96 19.21
C PRO A 583 -31.39 -5.97 18.57
N GLY A 584 -30.15 -5.97 19.05
CA GLY A 584 -29.08 -5.10 18.55
C GLY A 584 -29.00 -3.69 19.16
N THR A 585 -29.94 -3.30 20.03
CA THR A 585 -29.90 -2.00 20.73
C THR A 585 -29.81 -2.20 22.24
N TRP A 586 -28.73 -1.68 22.81
CA TRP A 586 -28.35 -1.85 24.21
C TRP A 586 -28.50 -0.53 24.95
N VAL A 587 -29.05 -0.55 26.15
CA VAL A 587 -29.29 0.65 26.97
C VAL A 587 -28.62 0.50 28.32
N LEU A 588 -27.89 1.55 28.73
CA LEU A 588 -27.38 1.74 30.08
C LEU A 588 -28.09 2.93 30.72
N SER A 589 -28.90 2.66 31.74
CA SER A 589 -29.63 3.70 32.45
C SER A 589 -28.69 4.69 33.13
N ARG A 590 -29.03 5.97 33.13
CA ARG A 590 -28.34 7.03 33.89
C ARG A 590 -28.28 6.79 35.40
N GLN A 591 -29.08 5.86 35.92
CA GLN A 591 -29.04 5.42 37.31
C GLN A 591 -27.91 4.41 37.59
N GLN A 592 -27.37 3.79 36.54
CA GLN A 592 -26.29 2.80 36.62
C GLN A 592 -24.98 3.45 36.20
N ARG A 593 -24.00 3.47 37.10
CA ARG A 593 -22.67 4.01 36.79
C ARG A 593 -21.73 2.89 36.37
N LEU A 594 -21.22 2.98 35.14
CA LEU A 594 -20.16 2.10 34.68
C LEU A 594 -18.83 2.50 35.34
N ALA A 595 -18.23 1.57 36.08
CA ALA A 595 -16.95 1.82 36.76
C ALA A 595 -15.78 1.52 35.82
N ALA A 596 -14.82 2.46 35.73
CA ALA A 596 -13.56 2.19 35.07
C ALA A 596 -12.74 1.15 35.88
N PRO A 597 -12.08 0.18 35.22
CA PRO A 597 -11.22 -0.78 35.89
C PRO A 597 -10.08 -0.10 36.67
N ARG A 598 -9.83 -0.57 37.90
CA ARG A 598 -8.86 0.06 38.83
C ARG A 598 -7.42 0.06 38.33
N HIS A 599 -7.06 -0.89 37.46
CA HIS A 599 -5.71 -1.01 36.90
C HIS A 599 -5.46 -0.09 35.69
N VAL A 600 -6.48 0.63 35.22
CA VAL A 600 -6.37 1.57 34.10
C VAL A 600 -6.31 3.00 34.64
N THR A 601 -5.27 3.73 34.25
CA THR A 601 -5.20 5.18 34.44
C THR A 601 -5.83 5.86 33.24
N PHE A 602 -7.00 6.48 33.43
CA PHE A 602 -7.74 7.13 32.35
C PHE A 602 -7.61 8.66 32.44
N SER A 603 -7.42 9.32 31.30
CA SER A 603 -7.40 10.78 31.19
C SER A 603 -8.11 11.25 29.92
N VAL A 604 -8.67 12.47 29.97
CA VAL A 604 -9.30 13.14 28.82
C VAL A 604 -8.48 14.38 28.49
N ALA A 605 -8.07 14.53 27.24
CA ALA A 605 -7.31 15.70 26.79
C ALA A 605 -8.21 16.66 26.00
N GLY A 606 -8.43 17.85 26.55
CA GLY A 606 -9.31 18.90 26.00
C GLY A 606 -10.58 19.16 26.84
N PRO A 607 -11.47 20.09 26.44
CA PRO A 607 -12.76 20.27 27.09
C PRO A 607 -13.57 18.96 27.04
N THR A 608 -14.30 18.69 28.13
CA THR A 608 -14.87 17.40 28.54
C THR A 608 -15.42 16.52 27.40
N ALA A 609 -15.13 15.21 27.50
CA ALA A 609 -15.53 14.18 26.55
C ALA A 609 -17.06 14.13 26.41
N VAL A 610 -17.52 14.05 25.15
CA VAL A 610 -18.91 14.10 24.66
C VAL A 610 -19.53 15.48 24.69
#